data_AF-A0A2M9WDE7-F1
#
_entry.id   AF-A0A2M9WDE7-F1
#
_cell.length_a   1.000
_cell.length_b   1.000
_cell.length_c   1.000
_cell.angle_alpha   90.00
_cell.angle_beta   90.00
_cell.angle_gamma   90.00
#
_symmetry.space_group_name_H-M   'P 1'
#
loop_
_entity.id
_entity.type
_entity.pdbx_description
1 polymer ?
#
loop_
_entity_poly.entity_id
_entity_poly.type
_entity_poly.pdbx_seq_one_letter_code
_entity_poly.pdbx_strand_id
1 'polypeptide(L)'
;MKYLMAGLILLAVKHVPAAVPPSPFWPSCDISLQHDLRDNNGASQSDPLLSHISLRVNAIQADAGTARKAGKLSESQTEMIWHHADRIRTDATRYAHEQGFLSAAERASSDRELDEVAGRLCARILQPVRG
;
A
#
# COMPACT_ATOMS: atom_id res chain seq x y z
N MET A 1 55.90 -35.99 -36.43
CA MET A 1 54.73 -36.58 -35.73
C MET A 1 54.59 -35.80 -34.42
N LYS A 2 53.49 -35.15 -34.04
CA LYS A 2 52.18 -35.75 -33.70
C LYS A 2 51.26 -34.58 -33.25
N TYR A 3 50.19 -34.34 -34.00
CA TYR A 3 48.89 -33.64 -33.75
C TYR A 3 48.81 -32.39 -32.83
N LEU A 4 48.41 -31.21 -33.32
CA LEU A 4 47.02 -30.73 -33.53
C LEU A 4 46.11 -30.92 -32.31
N MET A 5 45.66 -29.82 -31.69
CA MET A 5 44.26 -29.35 -31.70
C MET A 5 44.06 -28.18 -30.71
N ALA A 6 43.81 -26.99 -31.25
CA ALA A 6 43.30 -25.84 -30.51
C ALA A 6 41.79 -25.98 -30.38
N GLY A 7 41.28 -26.23 -29.17
CA GLY A 7 39.85 -26.31 -28.89
C GLY A 7 39.27 -24.93 -28.60
N LEU A 8 38.50 -24.39 -29.55
CA LEU A 8 37.70 -23.18 -29.35
C LEU A 8 36.40 -23.59 -28.61
N ILE A 9 36.34 -23.32 -27.31
CA ILE A 9 35.13 -23.56 -26.50
C ILE A 9 34.17 -22.38 -26.73
N LEU A 10 33.16 -22.60 -27.56
CA LEU A 10 32.02 -21.68 -27.73
C LEU A 10 31.13 -21.76 -26.48
N LEU A 11 31.29 -20.81 -25.56
CA LEU A 11 30.36 -20.56 -24.47
C LEU A 11 29.06 -19.98 -25.05
N ALA A 12 28.06 -20.83 -25.26
CA ALA A 12 26.71 -20.40 -25.58
C ALA A 12 26.10 -19.72 -24.34
N VAL A 13 26.17 -18.39 -24.29
CA VAL A 13 25.44 -17.58 -23.30
C VAL A 13 23.94 -17.75 -23.57
N LYS A 14 23.30 -18.60 -22.77
CA LYS A 14 21.85 -18.68 -22.66
C LYS A 14 21.40 -17.37 -21.98
N HIS A 15 20.91 -16.42 -22.76
CA HIS A 15 20.26 -15.23 -22.23
C HIS A 15 18.97 -15.68 -21.54
N VAL A 16 18.99 -15.74 -20.20
CA VAL A 16 17.77 -15.89 -19.42
C VAL A 16 16.98 -14.59 -19.61
N PRO A 17 15.77 -14.61 -20.18
CA PRO A 17 14.94 -13.42 -20.21
C PRO A 17 14.75 -12.96 -18.77
N ALA A 18 15.13 -11.71 -18.47
CA ALA A 18 14.89 -11.12 -17.17
C ALA A 18 13.39 -11.19 -16.89
N ALA A 19 13.01 -11.93 -15.86
CA ALA A 19 11.64 -11.95 -15.39
C ALA A 19 11.28 -10.50 -15.01
N VAL A 20 10.25 -9.95 -15.65
CA VAL A 20 9.70 -8.65 -15.26
C VAL A 20 9.21 -8.83 -13.82
N PRO A 21 9.76 -8.09 -12.84
CA PRO A 21 9.29 -8.22 -11.47
C PRO A 21 7.79 -7.89 -11.46
N PRO A 22 6.96 -8.66 -10.72
CA PRO A 22 5.54 -8.37 -10.64
C PRO A 22 5.35 -6.93 -10.18
N SER A 23 4.43 -6.21 -10.82
CA SER A 23 4.06 -4.87 -10.38
C SER A 23 3.67 -4.92 -8.90
N PRO A 24 4.15 -4.00 -8.05
CA PRO A 24 3.74 -3.99 -6.66
C PRO A 24 2.22 -3.96 -6.57
N PHE A 25 1.65 -4.82 -5.73
CA PHE A 25 0.24 -4.78 -5.41
C PHE A 25 -0.02 -3.59 -4.51
N TRP A 26 -1.01 -2.75 -4.87
CA TRP A 26 -1.37 -1.53 -4.13
C TRP A 26 -2.78 -1.67 -3.55
N PRO A 27 -2.94 -2.34 -2.39
CA PRO A 27 -4.24 -2.54 -1.75
C PRO A 27 -5.07 -1.26 -1.58
N SER A 28 -4.42 -0.11 -1.41
CA SER A 28 -5.11 1.19 -1.27
C SER A 28 -5.81 1.64 -2.56
N CYS A 29 -5.39 1.11 -3.72
CA CYS A 29 -5.97 1.46 -5.01
C CYS A 29 -7.12 0.55 -5.44
N ASP A 30 -7.47 -0.43 -4.60
CA ASP A 30 -8.69 -1.22 -4.73
C ASP A 30 -9.66 -0.81 -3.61
N ILE A 31 -10.62 0.06 -3.95
CA ILE A 31 -11.60 0.57 -2.97
C ILE A 31 -12.51 -0.54 -2.44
N SER A 32 -12.82 -1.55 -3.26
CA SER A 32 -13.66 -2.68 -2.80
C SER A 32 -12.90 -3.48 -1.74
N LEU A 33 -11.63 -3.79 -2.00
CA LEU A 33 -10.77 -4.44 -1.03
C LEU A 33 -10.61 -3.61 0.25
N GLN A 34 -10.45 -2.29 0.13
CA GLN A 34 -10.33 -1.38 1.28
C GLN A 34 -11.58 -1.42 2.19
N HIS A 35 -12.78 -1.40 1.60
CA HIS A 35 -14.03 -1.43 2.36
C HIS A 35 -14.31 -2.81 2.98
N ASP A 36 -13.71 -3.87 2.44
CA ASP A 36 -13.83 -5.25 2.94
C ASP A 36 -12.77 -5.64 3.98
N LEU A 37 -11.81 -4.76 4.28
CA LEU A 37 -10.78 -5.04 5.29
C LEU A 37 -11.41 -5.32 6.67
N ARG A 38 -11.09 -6.48 7.22
CA ARG A 38 -11.57 -6.95 8.52
C ARG A 38 -10.41 -7.44 9.35
N ASP A 39 -10.47 -7.22 10.65
CA ASP A 39 -9.52 -7.80 11.59
C ASP A 39 -9.86 -9.29 11.74
N ASN A 40 -9.01 -10.15 11.16
CA ASN A 40 -9.18 -11.59 11.25
C ASN A 40 -8.73 -12.14 12.61
N ASN A 41 -8.20 -11.30 13.50
CA ASN A 41 -7.86 -11.69 14.86
C ASN A 41 -9.12 -11.60 15.71
N GLY A 42 -9.86 -12.71 15.80
CA GLY A 42 -11.11 -12.85 16.58
C GLY A 42 -10.98 -12.66 18.11
N ALA A 43 -9.97 -11.93 18.59
CA ALA A 43 -9.66 -11.67 19.98
C ALA A 43 -9.58 -10.17 20.32
N SER A 44 -9.78 -9.25 19.36
CA SER A 44 -9.72 -7.83 19.66
C SER A 44 -10.98 -7.40 20.43
N GLN A 45 -10.83 -7.10 21.72
CA GLN A 45 -11.85 -6.42 22.54
C GLN A 45 -12.11 -4.97 22.07
N SER A 46 -11.42 -4.50 21.04
CA SER A 46 -11.59 -3.17 20.46
C SER A 46 -12.84 -3.10 19.58
N ASP A 47 -13.38 -1.89 19.46
CA ASP A 47 -14.49 -1.59 18.56
C ASP A 47 -14.16 -2.05 17.12
N PRO A 48 -14.97 -2.96 16.52
CA PRO A 48 -14.71 -3.49 15.17
C PRO A 48 -14.67 -2.41 14.08
N LEU A 49 -15.44 -1.32 14.23
CA LEU A 49 -15.46 -0.23 13.27
C LEU A 49 -14.19 0.63 13.40
N LEU A 50 -13.70 0.86 14.61
CA LEU A 50 -12.41 1.52 14.81
C LEU A 50 -11.23 0.66 14.30
N SER A 51 -11.32 -0.66 14.49
CA SER A 51 -10.33 -1.60 13.96
C SER A 51 -10.29 -1.56 12.42
N HIS A 52 -11.45 -1.52 11.77
CA HIS A 52 -11.55 -1.33 10.32
C HIS A 52 -10.83 -0.05 9.84
N ILE A 53 -11.11 1.11 10.47
CA ILE A 53 -10.43 2.37 10.14
C ILE A 53 -8.91 2.25 10.29
N SER A 54 -8.45 1.61 11.36
CA SER A 54 -7.03 1.41 11.61
C SER A 54 -6.35 0.54 10.56
N LEU A 55 -7.01 -0.53 10.10
CA LEU A 55 -6.50 -1.39 9.03
C LEU A 55 -6.36 -0.63 7.71
N ARG A 56 -7.36 0.16 7.34
CA ARG A 56 -7.31 1.01 6.13
C ARG A 56 -6.18 2.02 6.18
N VAL A 57 -6.00 2.69 7.32
CA VAL A 57 -4.90 3.64 7.54
C VAL A 57 -3.55 2.96 7.40
N ASN A 58 -3.38 1.76 7.98
CA ASN A 58 -2.14 1.00 7.85
C ASN A 58 -1.85 0.62 6.39
N ALA A 59 -2.87 0.21 5.63
CA ALA A 59 -2.71 -0.09 4.20
C ALA A 59 -2.25 1.13 3.39
N ILE A 60 -2.89 2.29 3.61
CA ILE A 60 -2.52 3.57 2.96
C ILE A 60 -1.08 3.95 3.32
N GLN A 61 -0.69 3.85 4.59
CA GLN A 61 0.65 4.20 5.03
C GLN A 61 1.71 3.26 4.45
N ALA A 62 1.43 1.95 4.39
CA ALA A 62 2.30 0.95 3.79
C ALA A 62 2.50 1.18 2.28
N ASP A 63 1.42 1.48 1.55
CA ASP A 63 1.50 1.77 0.12
C ASP A 63 2.21 3.09 -0.16
N ALA A 64 1.98 4.14 0.63
CA ALA A 64 2.72 5.40 0.50
C ALA A 64 4.22 5.19 0.75
N GLY A 65 4.60 4.42 1.78
CA GLY A 65 6.00 4.08 2.05
C GLY A 65 6.64 3.26 0.94
N THR A 66 5.90 2.31 0.35
CA THR A 66 6.36 1.49 -0.78
C THR A 66 6.49 2.31 -2.05
N ALA A 67 5.53 3.20 -2.33
CA ALA A 67 5.56 4.09 -3.48
C ALA A 67 6.70 5.11 -3.39
N ARG A 68 7.04 5.60 -2.19
CA ARG A 68 8.25 6.40 -1.95
C ARG A 68 9.52 5.64 -2.31
N LYS A 69 9.67 4.40 -1.81
CA LYS A 69 10.84 3.55 -2.14
C LYS A 69 10.94 3.26 -3.64
N ALA A 70 9.80 3.21 -4.33
CA ALA A 70 9.72 3.05 -5.78
C ALA A 70 9.91 4.37 -6.56
N GLY A 71 10.20 5.49 -5.90
CA GLY A 71 10.41 6.80 -6.54
C GLY A 71 9.15 7.46 -7.10
N LYS A 72 7.95 6.97 -6.74
CA LYS A 72 6.67 7.50 -7.22
C LYS A 72 6.13 8.65 -6.36
N LEU A 73 6.58 8.73 -5.10
CA LEU A 73 6.30 9.83 -4.18
C LEU A 73 7.61 10.41 -3.65
N SER A 74 7.63 11.73 -3.41
CA SER A 74 8.65 12.36 -2.57
C SER A 74 8.43 12.03 -1.09
N GLU A 75 9.43 12.30 -0.26
CA GLU A 75 9.32 12.21 1.20
C GLU A 75 8.19 13.11 1.72
N SER A 76 8.16 14.39 1.31
CA SER A 76 7.10 15.32 1.71
C SER A 76 5.70 14.86 1.30
N GLN A 77 5.54 14.25 0.13
CA GLN A 77 4.25 13.68 -0.30
C GLN A 77 3.85 12.49 0.55
N THR A 78 4.80 11.65 0.93
CA THR A 78 4.57 10.49 1.80
C THR A 78 4.11 10.95 3.18
N GLU A 79 4.81 11.91 3.78
CA GLU A 79 4.45 12.48 5.08
C GLU A 79 3.07 13.14 5.06
N MET A 80 2.70 13.87 3.99
CA MET A 80 1.36 14.43 3.86
C MET A 80 0.27 13.34 3.82
N ILE A 81 0.50 12.23 3.11
CA ILE A 81 -0.43 11.09 3.09
C ILE A 81 -0.53 10.46 4.48
N TRP A 82 0.61 10.23 5.14
CA TRP A 82 0.67 9.64 6.48
C TRP A 82 -0.05 10.48 7.52
N HIS A 83 0.22 11.79 7.57
CA HIS A 83 -0.43 12.71 8.49
C HIS A 83 -1.94 12.80 8.28
N HIS A 84 -2.40 12.82 7.02
CA HIS A 84 -3.84 12.86 6.77
C HIS A 84 -4.53 11.57 7.23
N ALA A 85 -3.97 10.41 6.87
CA ALA A 85 -4.51 9.12 7.31
C ALA A 85 -4.52 8.99 8.84
N ASP A 86 -3.46 9.46 9.51
CA ASP A 86 -3.35 9.41 10.97
C ASP A 86 -4.31 10.37 11.69
N ARG A 87 -4.56 11.55 11.11
CA ARG A 87 -5.60 12.46 11.61
C ARG A 87 -6.97 11.76 11.62
N ILE A 88 -7.34 11.08 10.53
CA ILE A 88 -8.62 10.38 10.43
C ILE A 88 -8.73 9.27 11.49
N ARG A 89 -7.66 8.49 11.70
CA ARG A 89 -7.62 7.49 12.79
C ARG A 89 -7.78 8.13 14.15
N THR A 90 -7.11 9.25 14.39
CA THR A 90 -7.16 9.97 15.67
C THR A 90 -8.56 10.51 15.95
N ASP A 91 -9.21 11.09 14.94
CA ASP A 91 -10.59 11.56 15.04
C ASP A 91 -11.56 10.40 15.35
N ALA A 92 -11.45 9.27 14.64
CA ALA A 92 -12.24 8.07 14.92
C ALA A 92 -11.99 7.51 16.33
N THR A 93 -10.73 7.50 16.78
CA THR A 93 -10.35 7.06 18.13
C THR A 93 -10.95 7.97 19.20
N ARG A 94 -10.95 9.29 18.96
CA ARG A 94 -11.55 10.27 19.86
C ARG A 94 -13.06 10.06 19.97
N TYR A 95 -13.77 9.89 18.85
CA TYR A 95 -15.20 9.58 18.88
C TYR A 95 -15.49 8.31 19.67
N ALA A 96 -14.75 7.23 19.39
CA ALA A 96 -14.88 5.97 20.12
C ALA A 96 -14.62 6.11 21.62
N HIS A 97 -13.64 6.94 22.01
CA HIS A 97 -13.33 7.22 23.41
C HIS A 97 -14.43 8.04 24.10
N GLU A 98 -14.96 9.09 23.44
CA GLU A 98 -15.95 10.00 24.03
C GLU A 98 -17.31 9.33 24.27
N GLN A 99 -17.75 8.45 23.37
CA GLN A 99 -19.08 7.81 23.47
C GLN A 99 -19.02 6.30 23.79
N GLY A 100 -17.82 5.72 23.88
CA GLY A 100 -17.58 4.31 24.21
C GLY A 100 -17.59 3.35 23.02
N PHE A 101 -17.90 3.83 21.81
CA PHE A 101 -17.90 3.07 20.56
C PHE A 101 -17.81 4.03 19.35
N LEU A 102 -17.38 3.59 18.18
CA LEU A 102 -17.49 4.32 16.92
C LEU A 102 -18.83 3.96 16.26
N SER A 103 -19.63 4.95 15.87
CA SER A 103 -20.90 4.69 15.19
C SER A 103 -20.70 4.32 13.72
N ALA A 104 -21.72 3.69 13.12
CA ALA A 104 -21.75 3.43 11.68
C ALA A 104 -21.66 4.70 10.83
N ALA A 105 -22.22 5.82 11.31
CA ALA A 105 -22.19 7.10 10.61
C ALA A 105 -20.79 7.72 10.61
N GLU A 106 -20.11 7.70 11.76
CA GLU A 106 -18.72 8.15 11.88
C GLU A 106 -17.79 7.28 11.05
N ARG A 107 -17.94 5.95 11.11
CA ARG A 107 -17.20 5.02 10.26
C ARG A 107 -17.39 5.34 8.78
N ALA A 108 -18.62 5.54 8.32
CA ALA A 108 -18.89 5.90 6.92
C ALA A 108 -18.31 7.27 6.54
N SER A 109 -18.20 8.20 7.49
CA SER A 109 -17.54 9.50 7.26
C SER A 109 -16.03 9.34 7.10
N SER A 110 -15.39 8.66 8.05
CA SER A 110 -13.97 8.34 7.98
C SER A 110 -13.64 7.54 6.72
N ASP A 111 -14.51 6.64 6.29
CA ASP A 111 -14.30 5.85 5.08
C ASP A 111 -14.22 6.72 3.81
N ARG A 112 -15.09 7.73 3.68
CA ARG A 112 -15.04 8.68 2.56
C ARG A 112 -13.75 9.50 2.59
N GLU A 113 -13.34 9.98 3.75
CA GLU A 113 -12.07 10.72 3.89
C GLU A 113 -10.87 9.84 3.53
N LEU A 114 -10.89 8.56 3.92
CA LEU A 114 -9.84 7.60 3.54
C LEU A 114 -9.86 7.27 2.04
N ASP A 115 -11.04 7.19 1.41
CA ASP A 115 -11.15 7.04 -0.05
C ASP A 115 -10.50 8.22 -0.79
N GLU A 116 -10.65 9.45 -0.27
CA GLU A 116 -9.99 10.62 -0.83
C GLU A 116 -8.47 10.59 -0.65
N VAL A 117 -7.98 10.14 0.51
CA VAL A 117 -6.53 9.96 0.76
C VAL A 117 -5.96 8.90 -0.20
N ALA A 118 -6.65 7.76 -0.31
CA ALA A 118 -6.30 6.68 -1.23
C ALA A 118 -6.31 7.16 -2.68
N GLY A 119 -7.34 7.91 -3.10
CA GLY A 119 -7.41 8.49 -4.44
C GLY A 119 -6.21 9.38 -4.78
N ARG A 120 -5.78 10.25 -3.85
CA ARG A 120 -4.58 11.08 -4.03
C ARG A 120 -3.30 10.26 -4.13
N LEU A 121 -3.16 9.22 -3.30
CA LEU A 121 -2.03 8.29 -3.35
C LEU A 121 -1.99 7.56 -4.70
N CYS A 122 -3.10 6.98 -5.10
CA CYS A 122 -3.22 6.17 -6.32
C CYS A 122 -3.04 7.00 -7.60
N ALA A 123 -3.48 8.26 -7.60
CA ALA A 123 -3.19 9.18 -8.70
C ALA A 123 -1.68 9.37 -8.92
N ARG A 124 -0.84 9.27 -7.88
CA ARG A 124 0.63 9.31 -8.01
C ARG A 124 1.21 7.95 -8.39
N ILE A 125 0.70 6.89 -7.78
CA ILE A 125 1.19 5.52 -8.04
C ILE A 125 0.97 5.12 -9.50
N LEU A 126 -0.24 5.37 -10.01
CA LEU A 126 -0.68 4.93 -11.34
C LEU A 126 -0.31 5.89 -12.46
N GLN A 127 0.34 7.03 -12.14
CA GLN A 127 0.88 7.90 -13.17
C GLN A 127 1.99 7.18 -13.96
N PRO A 128 1.95 7.20 -15.30
CA PRO A 128 3.04 6.69 -16.11
C PRO A 128 4.28 7.54 -15.85
N VAL A 129 5.41 6.87 -15.60
CA VAL A 129 6.71 7.53 -15.47
C VAL A 129 7.02 8.14 -16.85
N ARG A 130 7.02 9.47 -16.97
CA ARG A 130 7.54 10.13 -18.16
C ARG A 130 9.06 9.93 -18.14
N GLY A 131 9.53 9.06 -19.02
CA GLY A 131 10.95 8.84 -19.28
C GLY A 131 11.62 10.04 -19.91
#